data_AF-A0A915Y9W2-F1
#
_entry.id   AF-A0A915Y9W2-F1
#
_cell.length_a   1.000
_cell.length_b   1.000
_cell.length_c   1.000
_cell.angle_alpha   90.00
_cell.angle_beta   90.00
_cell.angle_gamma   90.00
#
_symmetry.space_group_name_H-M   'P 1'
#
loop_
_entity.id
_entity.type
_entity.pdbx_description
1 polymer ?
#
loop_
_entity_poly.entity_id
_entity_poly.type
_entity_poly.pdbx_seq_one_letter_code
_entity_poly.pdbx_strand_id
1 'polypeptide(L)'
;MKVELSHDLLAKKIFDLASTEDKMLIKVSNFIKNRFAYFKENSVLLSKEDMEYIRPYLPRITLEKHELIFIQRSQQAIWIRRSVMALIVVAVIFVIAYFMNRTEKVKLQNQERLAKEIQKYKAIEQEAKQLSTALIESRAGLDATKEELRLALLKLQKKNDTLVHSYATYKVEQDYSKEQLLTDLHIAQSAKLSELAAPIASKDKKYAFQLAVKAWHLNPNNQQAMEIIYKCGNVKRGKSLSKQRTRNIIKANEKAWGKLSSKEMRAIFAPENKITAISEKNSSFSEKVKKISQKPPPPPTKAFIPPQQMAAEVEDQVQKIQKELQQQIQQQEQNESISFPK
;
A
#
# COMPACT_ATOMS: atom_id res chain seq x y z
N MET A 1 2.40 -0.35 -81.62
CA MET A 1 2.75 0.12 -80.26
C MET A 1 3.90 1.13 -80.35
N LYS A 2 3.61 2.43 -80.53
CA LYS A 2 4.62 3.51 -80.56
C LYS A 2 4.13 4.85 -80.01
N VAL A 3 2.93 4.91 -79.44
CA VAL A 3 2.26 6.18 -79.06
C VAL A 3 2.39 6.51 -77.56
N GLU A 4 2.87 5.57 -76.73
CA GLU A 4 2.91 5.79 -75.26
C GLU A 4 4.18 6.49 -74.75
N LEU A 5 5.26 6.54 -75.54
CA LEU A 5 6.53 7.18 -75.12
C LEU A 5 6.58 8.69 -75.33
N SER A 6 5.71 9.25 -76.18
CA SER A 6 5.73 10.68 -76.53
C SER A 6 5.16 11.56 -75.43
N HIS A 7 4.14 11.08 -74.71
CA HIS A 7 3.47 11.84 -73.65
C HIS A 7 4.35 11.99 -72.41
N ASP A 8 5.14 10.98 -72.08
CA ASP A 8 6.01 10.97 -70.90
C ASP A 8 7.18 11.96 -71.02
N LEU A 9 7.70 12.14 -72.23
CA LEU A 9 8.72 13.14 -72.54
C LEU A 9 8.23 14.59 -72.39
N LEU A 10 6.96 14.85 -72.72
CA LEU A 10 6.35 16.16 -72.56
C LEU A 10 6.10 16.49 -71.09
N ALA A 11 5.58 15.53 -70.32
CA ALA A 11 5.38 15.67 -68.88
C ALA A 11 6.71 15.94 -68.15
N LYS A 12 7.78 15.25 -68.55
CA LYS A 12 9.13 15.47 -67.99
C LYS A 12 9.67 16.87 -68.31
N LYS A 13 9.51 17.38 -69.53
CA LYS A 13 9.96 18.75 -69.89
C LYS A 13 9.18 19.84 -69.15
N ILE A 14 7.86 19.70 -69.02
CA ILE A 14 7.04 20.63 -68.25
C ILE A 14 7.43 20.58 -66.77
N PHE A 15 7.73 19.39 -66.25
CA PHE A 15 8.22 19.21 -64.89
C PHE A 15 9.60 19.87 -64.69
N ASP A 16 10.52 19.76 -65.64
CA ASP A 16 11.84 20.38 -65.53
C ASP A 16 11.77 21.92 -65.61
N LEU A 17 10.84 22.46 -66.40
CA LEU A 17 10.57 23.90 -66.51
C LEU A 17 9.82 24.51 -65.31
N ALA A 18 9.14 23.68 -64.51
CA ALA A 18 8.40 24.15 -63.34
C ALA A 18 9.34 24.71 -62.26
N SER A 19 8.95 25.85 -61.68
CA SER A 19 9.67 26.48 -60.59
C SER A 19 9.79 25.52 -59.40
N THR A 20 10.83 25.69 -58.60
CA THR A 20 11.00 24.93 -57.34
C THR A 20 9.76 25.05 -56.45
N GLU A 21 9.07 26.19 -56.52
CA GLU A 21 7.83 26.46 -55.80
C GLU A 21 6.64 25.63 -56.31
N ASP A 22 6.45 25.53 -57.62
CA ASP A 22 5.38 24.73 -58.23
C ASP A 22 5.55 23.24 -57.92
N LYS A 23 6.80 22.75 -57.97
CA LYS A 23 7.15 21.39 -57.56
C LYS A 23 6.76 21.12 -56.11
N MET A 24 6.92 22.11 -55.24
CA MET A 24 6.51 22.00 -53.84
C MET A 24 4.99 22.00 -53.68
N LEU A 25 4.25 22.85 -54.40
CA LEU A 25 2.78 22.87 -54.36
C LEU A 25 2.18 21.53 -54.79
N ILE A 26 2.70 20.93 -55.87
CA ILE A 26 2.27 19.60 -56.35
C ILE A 26 2.56 18.53 -55.30
N LYS A 27 3.77 18.54 -54.72
CA LYS A 27 4.14 17.59 -53.65
C LYS A 27 3.24 17.70 -52.44
N VAL A 28 2.94 18.92 -51.99
CA VAL A 28 2.05 19.16 -50.84
C VAL A 28 0.60 18.77 -51.15
N SER A 29 0.11 19.05 -52.36
CA SER A 29 -1.22 18.61 -52.80
C SER A 29 -1.35 17.08 -52.78
N ASN A 30 -0.37 16.36 -53.35
CA ASN A 30 -0.33 14.90 -53.33
C ASN A 30 -0.20 14.34 -51.90
N PHE A 31 0.58 15.01 -51.05
CA PHE A 31 0.69 14.66 -49.64
C PHE A 31 -0.65 14.75 -48.91
N ILE A 32 -1.41 15.84 -49.10
CA ILE A 32 -2.75 16.01 -48.51
C ILE A 32 -3.70 14.92 -49.00
N LYS A 33 -3.71 14.62 -50.31
CA LYS A 33 -4.53 13.56 -50.90
C LYS A 33 -4.23 12.19 -50.30
N ASN A 34 -2.96 11.84 -50.18
CA ASN A 34 -2.54 10.57 -49.59
C ASN A 34 -2.94 10.48 -48.12
N ARG A 35 -2.76 11.56 -47.34
CA ARG A 35 -3.20 11.60 -45.93
C ARG A 35 -4.72 11.53 -45.80
N PHE A 36 -5.46 12.12 -46.72
CA PHE A 36 -6.91 12.05 -46.73
C PHE A 36 -7.42 10.64 -47.08
N ALA A 37 -6.79 9.96 -48.05
CA ALA A 37 -7.07 8.56 -48.34
C ALA A 37 -6.80 7.67 -47.12
N TYR A 38 -5.65 7.88 -46.47
CA TYR A 38 -5.31 7.19 -45.23
C TYR A 38 -6.30 7.45 -44.09
N PHE A 39 -6.81 8.68 -43.96
CA PHE A 39 -7.86 9.03 -43.01
C PHE A 39 -9.17 8.28 -43.30
N LYS A 40 -9.56 8.11 -44.56
CA LYS A 40 -10.78 7.34 -44.89
C LYS A 40 -10.69 5.89 -44.43
N GLU A 41 -9.51 5.30 -44.54
CA GLU A 41 -9.28 3.90 -44.17
C GLU A 41 -9.09 3.72 -42.65
N ASN A 42 -8.36 4.64 -42.00
CA ASN A 42 -7.87 4.44 -40.63
C ASN A 42 -8.44 5.43 -39.61
N SER A 43 -9.23 6.42 -40.04
CA SER A 43 -9.75 7.52 -39.20
C SER A 43 -8.66 8.32 -38.48
N VAL A 44 -7.44 8.36 -39.03
CA VAL A 44 -6.30 9.10 -38.46
C VAL A 44 -6.23 10.50 -39.05
N LEU A 45 -6.34 11.52 -38.19
CA LEU A 45 -6.20 12.94 -38.55
C LEU A 45 -4.72 13.35 -38.74
N LEU A 46 -4.48 14.49 -39.38
CA LEU A 46 -3.12 15.02 -39.56
C LEU A 46 -2.43 15.27 -38.21
N SER A 47 -1.14 14.98 -38.15
CA SER A 47 -0.31 15.32 -37.00
C SER A 47 -0.03 16.83 -36.94
N LYS A 48 0.60 17.28 -35.85
CA LYS A 48 1.03 18.69 -35.71
C LYS A 48 2.08 19.03 -36.76
N GLU A 49 3.03 18.13 -36.98
CA GLU A 49 4.12 18.25 -37.93
C GLU A 49 3.59 18.27 -39.36
N ASP A 50 2.63 17.39 -39.68
CA ASP A 50 1.93 17.40 -40.97
C ASP A 50 1.23 18.76 -41.20
N MET A 51 0.54 19.29 -40.18
CA MET A 51 -0.13 20.60 -40.26
C MET A 51 0.85 21.76 -40.45
N GLU A 52 1.99 21.73 -39.77
CA GLU A 52 3.05 22.74 -39.92
C GLU A 52 3.69 22.70 -41.32
N TYR A 53 3.88 21.50 -41.87
CA TYR A 53 4.40 21.29 -43.22
C TYR A 53 3.48 21.86 -44.31
N ILE A 54 2.16 21.65 -44.20
CA ILE A 54 1.20 22.09 -45.24
C ILE A 54 0.79 23.56 -45.10
N ARG A 55 0.84 24.12 -43.88
CA ARG A 55 0.33 25.46 -43.55
C ARG A 55 0.80 26.59 -44.48
N PRO A 56 2.10 26.71 -44.85
CA PRO A 56 2.54 27.82 -45.70
C PRO A 56 2.00 27.76 -47.13
N TYR A 57 1.61 26.58 -47.62
CA TYR A 57 1.18 26.35 -49.01
C TYR A 57 -0.34 26.31 -49.18
N LEU A 58 -1.08 26.09 -48.09
CA LEU A 58 -2.54 25.97 -48.05
C LEU A 58 -3.32 27.06 -48.82
N PRO A 59 -2.94 28.36 -48.77
CA PRO A 59 -3.64 29.40 -49.51
C PRO A 59 -3.51 29.31 -51.05
N ARG A 60 -2.50 28.59 -51.53
CA ARG A 60 -2.13 28.53 -52.96
C ARG A 60 -2.54 27.22 -53.64
N ILE A 61 -2.97 26.22 -52.87
CA ILE A 61 -3.37 24.91 -53.38
C ILE A 61 -4.90 24.89 -53.52
N THR A 62 -5.38 24.52 -54.70
CA THR A 62 -6.79 24.22 -54.92
C THR A 62 -7.11 22.82 -54.40
N LEU A 63 -7.87 22.76 -53.31
CA LEU A 63 -8.27 21.51 -52.65
C LEU A 63 -9.76 21.28 -52.83
N GLU A 64 -10.17 20.02 -52.85
CA GLU A 64 -11.58 19.66 -52.88
C GLU A 64 -12.25 19.94 -51.52
N LYS A 65 -13.57 20.17 -51.53
CA LYS A 65 -14.32 20.56 -50.32
C LYS A 65 -14.14 19.57 -49.16
N HIS A 66 -14.04 18.27 -49.46
CA HIS A 66 -13.87 17.23 -48.45
C HIS A 66 -12.45 17.21 -47.84
N GLU A 67 -11.43 17.58 -48.62
CA GLU A 67 -10.04 17.70 -48.14
C GLU A 67 -9.91 18.90 -47.21
N LEU A 68 -10.58 20.01 -47.53
CA LEU A 68 -10.66 21.18 -46.65
C LEU A 68 -11.33 20.85 -45.31
N ILE A 69 -12.44 20.11 -45.33
CA ILE A 69 -13.11 19.65 -44.10
C ILE A 69 -12.18 18.75 -43.27
N PHE A 70 -11.41 17.87 -43.92
CA PHE A 70 -10.43 17.02 -43.24
C PHE A 70 -9.32 17.83 -42.56
N ILE A 71 -8.79 18.86 -43.23
CA ILE A 71 -7.78 19.77 -42.66
C ILE A 71 -8.37 20.54 -41.47
N GLN A 72 -9.59 21.08 -41.59
CA GLN A 72 -10.26 21.80 -40.51
C GLN A 72 -10.48 20.91 -39.28
N ARG A 73 -10.95 19.67 -39.48
CA ARG A 73 -11.13 18.69 -38.39
C ARG A 73 -9.80 18.36 -37.72
N SER A 74 -8.74 18.18 -38.51
CA SER A 74 -7.39 17.92 -37.97
C SER A 74 -6.89 19.10 -37.13
N GLN A 75 -7.10 20.33 -37.60
CA GLN A 75 -6.75 21.55 -36.87
C GLN A 75 -7.51 21.66 -35.54
N GLN A 76 -8.83 21.41 -35.57
CA GLN A 76 -9.66 21.44 -34.37
C GLN A 76 -9.24 20.35 -33.37
N ALA A 77 -8.93 19.15 -33.83
CA ALA A 77 -8.46 18.06 -32.98
C ALA A 77 -7.14 18.41 -32.29
N ILE A 78 -6.19 19.03 -33.01
CA ILE A 78 -4.93 19.51 -32.42
C ILE A 78 -5.19 20.58 -31.36
N TRP A 79 -6.11 21.52 -31.63
CA TRP A 79 -6.48 22.56 -30.67
C TRP A 79 -7.11 21.97 -29.39
N ILE A 80 -8.08 21.06 -29.52
CA ILE A 80 -8.71 20.37 -28.38
C ILE A 80 -7.66 19.59 -27.58
N ARG A 81 -6.77 18.84 -28.24
CA ARG A 81 -5.69 18.11 -27.56
C ARG A 81 -4.78 19.03 -26.76
N ARG A 82 -4.41 20.20 -27.31
CA ARG A 82 -3.61 21.20 -26.58
C ARG A 82 -4.35 21.74 -25.35
N SER A 83 -5.64 22.07 -25.48
CA SER A 83 -6.45 22.56 -24.38
C SER A 83 -6.60 21.52 -23.26
N VAL A 84 -6.81 20.24 -23.62
CA VAL A 84 -6.87 19.13 -22.65
C VAL A 84 -5.52 18.95 -21.94
N MET A 85 -4.40 18.98 -22.67
CA MET A 85 -3.07 18.91 -22.05
C MET A 85 -2.81 20.08 -21.11
N ALA A 86 -3.18 21.30 -21.49
CA ALA A 86 -3.06 22.47 -20.62
C ALA A 86 -3.90 22.32 -19.33
N LEU A 87 -5.14 21.83 -19.45
CA LEU A 87 -6.00 21.57 -18.31
C LEU A 87 -5.41 20.50 -17.37
N ILE A 88 -4.82 19.44 -17.91
CA ILE A 88 -4.11 18.41 -17.12
C ILE A 88 -2.94 19.03 -16.36
N VAL A 89 -2.12 19.86 -17.03
CA VAL A 89 -0.98 20.54 -16.37
C VAL A 89 -1.45 21.44 -15.23
N VAL A 90 -2.51 22.22 -15.43
CA VAL A 90 -3.10 23.07 -14.39
C VAL A 90 -3.61 22.22 -13.21
N ALA A 91 -4.28 21.09 -13.49
CA ALA A 91 -4.76 20.19 -12.44
C ALA A 91 -3.60 19.59 -11.62
N VAL A 92 -2.50 19.19 -12.26
CA VAL A 92 -1.29 18.68 -11.59
C VAL A 92 -0.67 19.75 -10.69
N ILE A 93 -0.55 21.00 -11.16
CA ILE A 93 -0.04 22.12 -10.35
C ILE A 93 -0.93 22.33 -9.12
N PHE A 94 -2.25 22.26 -9.28
CA PHE A 94 -3.19 22.43 -8.17
C PHE A 94 -3.06 21.32 -7.11
N VAL A 95 -2.87 20.08 -7.54
CA VAL A 95 -2.63 18.94 -6.64
C VAL A 95 -1.32 19.12 -5.87
N ILE A 96 -0.24 19.52 -6.54
CA ILE A 96 1.07 19.77 -5.90
C ILE A 96 0.94 20.89 -4.87
N ALA A 97 0.33 22.02 -5.24
CA ALA A 97 0.11 23.14 -4.34
C ALA A 97 -0.75 22.75 -3.11
N TYR A 98 -1.79 21.94 -3.32
CA TYR A 98 -2.61 21.40 -2.24
C TYR A 98 -1.80 20.55 -1.25
N PHE A 99 -0.93 19.66 -1.75
CA PHE A 99 -0.06 18.85 -0.90
C PHE A 99 0.98 19.69 -0.16
N MET A 100 1.61 20.66 -0.82
CA MET A 100 2.58 21.56 -0.18
C MET A 100 1.96 22.33 0.99
N ASN A 101 0.78 22.94 0.78
CA ASN A 101 0.03 23.64 1.84
C ASN A 101 -0.31 22.72 3.02
N ARG A 102 -0.64 21.45 2.75
CA ARG A 102 -0.91 20.46 3.82
C ARG A 102 0.34 20.08 4.60
N THR A 103 1.50 19.99 3.95
CA THR A 103 2.76 19.64 4.63
C THR A 103 3.28 20.73 5.57
N GLU A 104 3.04 22.00 5.28
CA GLU A 104 3.46 23.11 6.15
C GLU A 104 2.73 23.09 7.50
N LYS A 105 1.42 22.80 7.49
CA LYS A 105 0.63 22.67 8.73
C LYS A 105 1.14 21.56 9.64
N VAL A 106 1.53 20.43 9.06
CA VAL A 106 2.09 19.29 9.81
C VAL A 106 3.46 19.64 10.40
N LYS A 107 4.30 20.40 9.68
CA LYS A 107 5.59 20.87 10.20
C LYS A 107 5.42 21.79 11.40
N LEU A 108 4.46 22.73 11.35
CA LEU A 108 4.16 23.62 12.47
C LEU A 108 3.69 22.84 13.71
N GLN A 109 2.76 21.90 13.54
CA GLN A 109 2.30 21.05 14.65
C GLN A 109 3.42 20.21 15.27
N ASN A 110 4.30 19.66 14.44
CA ASN A 110 5.46 18.91 14.93
C ASN A 110 6.45 19.80 15.68
N GLN A 111 6.69 21.02 15.21
CA GLN A 111 7.52 21.99 15.93
C GLN A 111 6.91 22.39 17.28
N GLU A 112 5.58 22.55 17.37
CA GLU A 112 4.91 22.81 18.64
C GLU A 112 5.01 21.64 19.62
N ARG A 113 4.84 20.39 19.14
CA ARG A 113 5.03 19.19 19.98
C ARG A 113 6.45 19.11 20.51
N LEU A 114 7.43 19.34 19.63
CA LEU A 114 8.84 19.33 19.98
C LEU A 114 9.19 20.47 20.96
N ALA A 115 8.60 21.65 20.79
CA ALA A 115 8.75 22.76 21.74
C ALA A 115 8.14 22.43 23.11
N LYS A 116 6.97 21.78 23.16
CA LYS A 116 6.35 21.32 24.42
C LYS A 116 7.20 20.25 25.12
N GLU A 117 7.77 19.31 24.38
CA GLU A 117 8.69 18.31 24.93
C GLU A 117 9.95 19.00 25.50
N ILE A 118 10.56 19.93 24.76
CA ILE A 118 11.69 20.72 25.25
C ILE A 118 11.33 21.50 26.53
N GLN A 119 10.15 22.09 26.61
CA GLN A 119 9.69 22.78 27.82
C GLN A 119 9.56 21.81 29.01
N LYS A 120 9.01 20.61 28.80
CA LYS A 120 8.96 19.57 29.84
C LYS A 120 10.34 19.17 30.31
N TYR A 121 11.29 18.98 29.41
CA TYR A 121 12.69 18.69 29.77
C TYR A 121 13.33 19.82 30.56
N LYS A 122 13.10 21.08 30.17
CA LYS A 122 13.60 22.25 30.91
C LYS A 122 13.00 22.35 32.31
N ALA A 123 11.71 22.04 32.47
CA ALA A 123 11.07 22.04 33.79
C ALA A 123 11.67 20.96 34.70
N ILE A 124 11.87 19.75 34.18
CA ILE A 124 12.54 18.65 34.90
C ILE A 124 13.99 19.04 35.26
N GLU A 125 14.70 19.71 34.36
CA GLU A 125 16.07 20.19 34.61
C GLU A 125 16.11 21.28 35.70
N GLN A 126 15.15 22.21 35.70
CA GLN A 126 15.02 23.23 36.73
C GLN A 126 14.69 22.62 38.09
N GLU A 127 13.78 21.66 38.15
CA GLU A 127 13.45 20.92 39.37
C GLU A 127 14.68 20.15 39.89
N ALA A 128 15.43 19.50 39.00
CA ALA A 128 16.69 18.84 39.35
C ALA A 128 17.74 19.83 39.90
N LYS A 129 17.83 21.03 39.32
CA LYS A 129 18.72 22.11 39.81
C LYS A 129 18.28 22.60 41.19
N GLN A 130 16.99 22.89 41.39
CA GLN A 130 16.44 23.32 42.67
C GLN A 130 16.67 22.27 43.77
N LEU A 131 16.45 20.99 43.45
CA LEU A 131 16.76 19.88 44.37
C LEU A 131 18.26 19.82 44.66
N SER A 132 19.12 20.02 43.66
CA SER A 132 20.57 20.03 43.88
C SER A 132 21.04 21.20 44.74
N THR A 133 20.47 22.40 44.58
CA THR A 133 20.80 23.58 45.39
C THR A 133 20.29 23.43 46.82
N ALA A 134 19.06 22.92 46.99
CA ALA A 134 18.51 22.60 48.31
C ALA A 134 19.36 21.52 49.04
N LEU A 135 19.90 20.55 48.31
CA LEU A 135 20.86 19.57 48.85
C LEU A 135 22.22 20.18 49.21
N ILE A 136 22.68 21.22 48.51
CA ILE A 136 23.93 21.93 48.84
C ILE A 136 23.72 22.82 50.07
N GLU A 137 22.58 23.51 50.18
CA GLU A 137 22.20 24.29 51.36
C GLU A 137 21.98 23.39 52.58
N SER A 138 21.37 22.20 52.42
CA SER A 138 21.27 21.21 53.50
C SER A 138 22.63 20.63 53.88
N ARG A 139 23.56 20.49 52.92
CA ARG A 139 24.95 20.05 53.13
C ARG A 139 25.80 21.07 53.90
N ALA A 140 25.53 22.36 53.77
CA ALA A 140 26.16 23.40 54.60
C ALA A 140 25.73 23.32 56.08
N GLY A 141 24.61 22.65 56.35
CA GLY A 141 24.08 22.47 57.71
C GLY A 141 24.65 21.30 58.50
N LEU A 142 25.33 20.30 57.91
CA LEU A 142 25.48 19.02 58.63
C LEU A 142 26.64 18.12 58.13
N ASP A 143 27.58 17.81 59.01
CA ASP A 143 28.38 16.58 58.96
C ASP A 143 27.53 15.28 59.04
N ALA A 144 26.19 15.38 59.17
CA ALA A 144 25.26 14.25 59.04
C ALA A 144 24.73 14.00 57.60
N THR A 145 25.16 14.77 56.59
CA THR A 145 24.65 14.70 55.19
C THR A 145 25.27 13.62 54.29
N LYS A 146 26.28 12.88 54.77
CA LYS A 146 26.95 11.85 53.95
C LYS A 146 26.06 10.63 53.67
N GLU A 147 25.17 10.29 54.61
CA GLU A 147 24.19 9.20 54.48
C GLU A 147 23.02 9.60 53.57
N GLU A 148 22.52 10.83 53.69
CA GLU A 148 21.42 11.32 52.83
C GLU A 148 21.84 11.46 51.37
N LEU A 149 23.10 11.86 51.11
CA LEU A 149 23.67 11.91 49.77
C LEU A 149 23.79 10.51 49.14
N ARG A 150 24.17 9.50 49.93
CA ARG A 150 24.15 8.10 49.51
C ARG A 150 22.73 7.65 49.15
N LEU A 151 21.75 8.05 49.94
CA LEU A 151 20.34 7.72 49.73
C LEU A 151 19.76 8.40 48.47
N ALA A 152 20.16 9.64 48.19
CA ALA A 152 19.78 10.37 46.98
C ALA A 152 20.40 9.76 45.71
N LEU A 153 21.69 9.41 45.75
CA LEU A 153 22.37 8.70 44.65
C LEU A 153 21.71 7.35 44.37
N LEU A 154 21.35 6.62 45.42
CA LEU A 154 20.67 5.33 45.30
C LEU A 154 19.25 5.47 44.72
N LYS A 155 18.52 6.55 45.06
CA LYS A 155 17.23 6.88 44.42
C LYS A 155 17.39 7.23 42.94
N LEU A 156 18.43 7.96 42.58
CA LEU A 156 18.69 8.37 41.19
C LEU A 156 19.10 7.17 40.33
N GLN A 157 19.93 6.28 40.87
CA GLN A 157 20.28 5.01 40.24
C GLN A 157 19.04 4.13 40.04
N LYS A 158 18.20 3.96 41.08
CA LYS A 158 16.92 3.24 40.95
C LYS A 158 16.03 3.82 39.86
N LYS A 159 15.93 5.15 39.75
CA LYS A 159 15.14 5.80 38.67
C LYS A 159 15.71 5.51 37.29
N ASN A 160 17.02 5.56 37.12
CA ASN A 160 17.67 5.24 35.85
C ASN A 160 17.47 3.77 35.46
N ASP A 161 17.61 2.85 36.41
CA ASP A 161 17.37 1.42 36.21
C ASP A 161 15.90 1.14 35.85
N THR A 162 14.96 1.87 36.45
CA THR A 162 13.53 1.79 36.11
C THR A 162 13.26 2.26 34.68
N LEU A 163 13.97 3.29 34.22
CA LEU A 163 13.83 3.86 32.88
C LEU A 163 14.38 2.90 31.81
N VAL A 164 15.56 2.34 32.04
CA VAL A 164 16.15 1.30 31.19
C VAL A 164 15.26 0.05 31.16
N HIS A 165 14.71 -0.37 32.31
CA HIS A 165 13.76 -1.48 32.37
C HIS A 165 12.50 -1.17 31.56
N SER A 166 11.89 0.01 31.73
CA SER A 166 10.68 0.42 31.00
C SER A 166 10.87 0.42 29.47
N TYR A 167 12.03 0.88 28.99
CA TYR A 167 12.38 0.87 27.57
C TYR A 167 12.63 -0.56 27.05
N ALA A 168 13.26 -1.42 27.85
CA ALA A 168 13.44 -2.83 27.52
C ALA A 168 12.08 -3.57 27.47
N THR A 169 11.18 -3.35 28.43
CA THR A 169 9.80 -3.89 28.39
C THR A 169 9.03 -3.36 27.19
N TYR A 170 9.09 -2.07 26.86
CA TYR A 170 8.43 -1.52 25.67
C TYR A 170 8.91 -2.19 24.37
N LYS A 171 10.22 -2.38 24.22
CA LYS A 171 10.79 -3.04 23.04
C LYS A 171 10.44 -4.54 23.00
N VAL A 172 10.50 -5.23 24.15
CA VAL A 172 10.12 -6.64 24.27
C VAL A 172 8.62 -6.83 24.02
N GLU A 173 7.75 -5.95 24.51
CA GLU A 173 6.30 -5.98 24.24
C GLU A 173 5.98 -5.77 22.75
N GLN A 174 6.71 -4.88 22.08
CA GLN A 174 6.55 -4.66 20.65
C GLN A 174 6.96 -5.89 19.83
N ASP A 175 8.09 -6.53 20.15
CA ASP A 175 8.55 -7.74 19.48
C ASP A 175 7.69 -8.97 19.87
N TYR A 176 7.25 -9.07 21.12
CA TYR A 176 6.36 -10.11 21.64
C TYR A 176 4.97 -10.04 20.99
N SER A 177 4.42 -8.84 20.80
CA SER A 177 3.15 -8.65 20.10
C SER A 177 3.20 -9.13 18.66
N LYS A 178 4.36 -8.99 17.99
CA LYS A 178 4.57 -9.50 16.63
C LYS A 178 4.64 -11.03 16.58
N GLU A 179 5.32 -11.66 17.53
CA GLU A 179 5.37 -13.13 17.62
C GLU A 179 4.02 -13.74 18.00
N GLN A 180 3.26 -13.10 18.90
CA GLN A 180 1.89 -13.49 19.23
C GLN A 180 0.97 -13.36 18.02
N LEU A 181 0.98 -12.21 17.32
CA LEU A 181 0.19 -12.01 16.09
C LEU A 181 0.52 -13.04 15.02
N LEU A 182 1.81 -13.38 14.85
CA LEU A 182 2.22 -14.41 13.90
C LEU A 182 1.70 -15.79 14.33
N THR A 183 1.75 -16.09 15.63
CA THR A 183 1.24 -17.33 16.21
C THR A 183 -0.28 -17.45 16.03
N ASP A 184 -1.03 -16.40 16.34
CA ASP A 184 -2.49 -16.33 16.16
C ASP A 184 -2.88 -16.44 14.69
N LEU A 185 -2.13 -15.79 13.80
CA LEU A 185 -2.30 -15.92 12.36
C LEU A 185 -2.07 -17.36 11.90
N HIS A 186 -1.02 -18.03 12.38
CA HIS A 186 -0.77 -19.45 12.08
C HIS A 186 -1.89 -20.35 12.63
N ILE A 187 -2.40 -20.07 13.83
CA ILE A 187 -3.54 -20.80 14.42
C ILE A 187 -4.80 -20.63 13.55
N ALA A 188 -5.13 -19.39 13.16
CA ALA A 188 -6.30 -19.09 12.35
C ALA A 188 -6.20 -19.69 10.94
N GLN A 189 -5.04 -19.56 10.29
CA GLN A 189 -4.79 -20.21 9.00
C GLN A 189 -4.86 -21.73 9.10
N SER A 190 -4.31 -22.31 10.17
CA SER A 190 -4.40 -23.75 10.43
C SER A 190 -5.85 -24.22 10.56
N ALA A 191 -6.65 -23.53 11.39
CA ALA A 191 -8.06 -23.85 11.58
C ALA A 191 -8.84 -23.74 10.26
N LYS A 192 -8.57 -22.70 9.45
CA LYS A 192 -9.25 -22.53 8.17
C LYS A 192 -8.92 -23.64 7.18
N LEU A 193 -7.66 -24.05 7.10
CA LEU A 193 -7.24 -25.14 6.23
C LEU A 193 -7.86 -26.48 6.64
N SER A 194 -7.96 -26.77 7.95
CA SER A 194 -8.62 -27.99 8.43
C SER A 194 -10.13 -27.97 8.18
N GLU A 195 -10.78 -26.82 8.34
CA GLU A 195 -12.20 -26.63 8.00
C GLU A 195 -12.46 -26.90 6.50
N LEU A 196 -11.63 -26.33 5.61
CA LEU A 196 -11.73 -26.56 4.17
C LEU A 196 -11.48 -28.03 3.79
N ALA A 197 -10.58 -28.71 4.49
CA ALA A 197 -10.21 -30.09 4.22
C ALA A 197 -11.27 -31.10 4.69
N ALA A 198 -12.00 -30.82 5.78
CA ALA A 198 -12.97 -31.74 6.38
C ALA A 198 -14.06 -32.27 5.41
N PRO A 199 -14.79 -31.42 4.66
CA PRO A 199 -15.87 -31.89 3.77
C PRO A 199 -15.35 -32.57 2.49
N ILE A 200 -14.11 -32.26 2.08
CA ILE A 200 -13.51 -32.88 0.89
C ILE A 200 -12.74 -34.17 1.21
N ALA A 201 -12.50 -34.48 2.48
CA ALA A 201 -11.74 -35.65 2.92
C ALA A 201 -12.28 -36.99 2.40
N SER A 202 -13.58 -37.08 2.08
CA SER A 202 -14.17 -38.28 1.49
C SER A 202 -14.12 -38.30 -0.05
N LYS A 203 -14.03 -37.13 -0.70
CA LYS A 203 -14.12 -36.96 -2.16
C LYS A 203 -12.75 -36.85 -2.83
N ASP A 204 -11.85 -36.06 -2.25
CA ASP A 204 -10.48 -35.83 -2.74
C ASP A 204 -9.50 -36.00 -1.57
N LYS A 205 -9.21 -37.27 -1.24
CA LYS A 205 -8.32 -37.63 -0.11
C LYS A 205 -6.95 -37.00 -0.23
N LYS A 206 -6.40 -36.94 -1.46
CA LYS A 206 -5.08 -36.39 -1.74
C LYS A 206 -5.03 -34.90 -1.37
N TYR A 207 -5.98 -34.12 -1.87
CA TYR A 207 -5.99 -32.68 -1.63
C TYR A 207 -6.38 -32.32 -0.19
N ALA A 208 -7.36 -33.05 0.37
CA ALA A 208 -7.73 -32.92 1.78
C ALA A 208 -6.52 -33.17 2.71
N PHE A 209 -5.71 -34.18 2.39
CA PHE A 209 -4.48 -34.46 3.13
C PHE A 209 -3.47 -33.32 2.99
N GLN A 210 -3.23 -32.79 1.80
CA GLN A 210 -2.30 -31.68 1.59
C GLN A 210 -2.67 -30.44 2.42
N LEU A 211 -3.96 -30.08 2.45
CA LEU A 211 -4.48 -29.00 3.28
C LEU A 211 -4.28 -29.29 4.77
N ALA A 212 -4.62 -30.50 5.22
CA ALA A 212 -4.49 -30.88 6.62
C ALA A 212 -3.03 -30.97 7.09
N VAL A 213 -2.10 -31.42 6.24
CA VAL A 213 -0.65 -31.38 6.50
C VAL A 213 -0.16 -29.96 6.68
N LYS A 214 -0.59 -29.04 5.80
CA LYS A 214 -0.20 -27.63 5.89
C LYS A 214 -0.78 -26.97 7.14
N ALA A 215 -2.04 -27.28 7.48
CA ALA A 215 -2.65 -26.88 8.74
C ALA A 215 -1.85 -27.36 9.94
N TRP A 216 -1.43 -28.63 9.96
CA TRP A 216 -0.64 -29.21 11.04
C TRP A 216 0.75 -28.59 11.16
N HIS A 217 1.42 -28.25 10.05
CA HIS A 217 2.70 -27.55 10.09
C HIS A 217 2.61 -26.13 10.66
N LEU A 218 1.48 -25.43 10.44
CA LEU A 218 1.23 -24.11 11.02
C LEU A 218 0.89 -24.19 12.51
N ASN A 219 0.10 -25.20 12.91
CA ASN A 219 -0.23 -25.45 14.31
C ASN A 219 -0.28 -26.98 14.58
N PRO A 220 0.79 -27.57 15.14
CA PRO A 220 0.85 -29.00 15.45
C PRO A 220 -0.15 -29.47 16.51
N ASN A 221 -0.82 -28.55 17.20
CA ASN A 221 -1.88 -28.84 18.17
C ASN A 221 -3.28 -28.87 17.54
N ASN A 222 -3.43 -28.55 16.26
CA ASN A 222 -4.72 -28.60 15.58
C ASN A 222 -5.22 -30.06 15.47
N GLN A 223 -6.18 -30.42 16.33
CA GLN A 223 -6.77 -31.76 16.38
C GLN A 223 -7.56 -32.11 15.12
N GLN A 224 -8.30 -31.15 14.56
CA GLN A 224 -9.07 -31.35 13.33
C GLN A 224 -8.16 -31.71 12.15
N ALA A 225 -7.02 -31.02 12.02
CA ALA A 225 -6.00 -31.37 11.02
C ALA A 225 -5.47 -32.80 11.22
N MET A 226 -5.18 -33.20 12.46
CA MET A 226 -4.76 -34.56 12.78
C MET A 226 -5.83 -35.60 12.41
N GLU A 227 -7.10 -35.35 12.72
CA GLU A 227 -8.20 -36.25 12.38
C GLU A 227 -8.33 -36.45 10.87
N ILE A 228 -8.21 -35.37 10.10
CA ILE A 228 -8.28 -35.43 8.64
C ILE A 228 -7.08 -36.20 8.07
N ILE A 229 -5.87 -35.99 8.62
CA ILE A 229 -4.66 -36.75 8.24
C ILE A 229 -4.88 -38.26 8.46
N TYR A 230 -5.44 -38.67 9.61
CA TYR A 230 -5.72 -40.08 9.89
C TYR A 230 -6.81 -40.65 8.97
N LYS A 231 -7.88 -39.89 8.75
CA LYS A 231 -8.98 -40.27 7.85
C LYS A 231 -8.48 -40.48 6.42
N CYS A 232 -7.63 -39.59 5.92
CA CYS A 232 -7.06 -39.70 4.58
C CYS A 232 -6.06 -40.86 4.49
N GLY A 233 -5.23 -41.05 5.52
CA GLY A 233 -4.24 -42.14 5.60
C GLY A 233 -4.81 -43.53 5.89
N ASN A 234 -6.13 -43.70 6.00
CA ASN A 234 -6.83 -44.94 6.35
C ASN A 234 -6.31 -45.60 7.64
N VAL A 235 -5.81 -44.82 8.59
CA VAL A 235 -5.28 -45.34 9.87
C VAL A 235 -6.45 -45.47 10.86
N LYS A 236 -6.64 -46.66 11.43
CA LYS A 236 -7.66 -46.88 12.47
C LYS A 236 -7.45 -45.90 13.64
N ARG A 237 -8.52 -45.21 14.07
CA ARG A 237 -8.48 -44.22 15.14
C ARG A 237 -8.14 -44.92 16.46
N GLY A 238 -6.95 -44.65 17.00
CA GLY A 238 -6.61 -45.03 18.37
C GLY A 238 -7.28 -44.11 19.40
N LYS A 239 -7.20 -44.45 20.69
CA LYS A 239 -7.78 -43.65 21.78
C LYS A 239 -7.21 -42.23 21.89
N SER A 240 -6.01 -41.96 21.37
CA SER A 240 -5.40 -40.63 21.38
C SER A 240 -4.66 -40.30 20.07
N LEU A 241 -4.81 -39.07 19.61
CA LEU A 241 -4.07 -38.51 18.47
C LEU A 241 -2.67 -38.12 18.94
N SER A 242 -1.65 -38.87 18.51
CA SER A 242 -0.25 -38.57 18.85
C SER A 242 0.43 -37.78 17.73
N LYS A 243 1.11 -36.67 18.10
CA LYS A 243 1.91 -35.85 17.18
C LYS A 243 2.95 -36.67 16.42
N GLN A 244 3.58 -37.63 17.07
CA GLN A 244 4.61 -38.47 16.46
C GLN A 244 4.01 -39.42 15.41
N ARG A 245 2.85 -40.00 15.71
CA ARG A 245 2.12 -40.84 14.74
C ARG A 245 1.65 -40.01 13.55
N THR A 246 1.11 -38.81 13.79
CA THR A 246 0.75 -37.86 12.72
C THR A 246 1.96 -37.59 11.83
N ARG A 247 3.12 -37.24 12.40
CA ARG A 247 4.36 -37.00 11.65
C ARG A 247 4.77 -38.20 10.79
N ASN A 248 4.62 -39.43 11.28
CA ASN A 248 4.94 -40.64 10.52
C ASN A 248 3.98 -40.85 9.34
N ILE A 249 2.68 -40.61 9.53
CA ILE A 249 1.67 -40.67 8.44
C ILE A 249 1.97 -39.60 7.39
N ILE A 250 2.33 -38.38 7.81
CA ILE A 250 2.77 -37.30 6.91
C ILE A 250 3.95 -37.78 6.08
N LYS A 251 5.04 -38.24 6.70
CA LYS A 251 6.23 -38.71 5.99
C LYS A 251 5.95 -39.84 4.99
N ALA A 252 5.06 -40.78 5.33
CA ALA A 252 4.72 -41.91 4.47
C ALA A 252 3.93 -41.49 3.22
N ASN A 253 2.97 -40.57 3.38
CA ASN A 253 2.05 -40.19 2.29
C ASN A 253 2.48 -38.93 1.53
N GLU A 254 3.27 -38.03 2.13
CA GLU A 254 3.74 -36.78 1.51
C GLU A 254 4.59 -37.04 0.25
N LYS A 255 5.33 -38.15 0.20
CA LYS A 255 6.06 -38.56 -1.01
C LYS A 255 5.13 -38.90 -2.19
N ALA A 256 4.04 -39.61 -1.93
CA ALA A 256 3.10 -40.03 -2.96
C ALA A 256 2.12 -38.91 -3.35
N TRP A 257 1.73 -38.07 -2.37
CA TRP A 257 0.67 -37.10 -2.55
C TRP A 257 1.18 -35.68 -2.79
N GLY A 258 2.46 -35.39 -2.51
CA GLY A 258 3.06 -34.07 -2.70
C GLY A 258 2.63 -33.06 -1.64
N LYS A 259 3.13 -31.82 -1.80
CA LYS A 259 2.89 -30.70 -0.88
C LYS A 259 1.97 -29.66 -1.51
N LEU A 260 1.18 -28.98 -0.67
CA LEU A 260 0.45 -27.78 -1.08
C LEU A 260 1.44 -26.66 -1.39
N SER A 261 1.39 -26.11 -2.60
CA SER A 261 2.33 -25.07 -3.02
C SER A 261 2.05 -23.73 -2.33
N SER A 262 3.06 -22.87 -2.24
CA SER A 262 2.91 -21.50 -1.72
C SER A 262 1.97 -20.64 -2.58
N LYS A 263 1.82 -20.96 -3.87
CA LYS A 263 0.88 -20.29 -4.78
C LYS A 263 -0.56 -20.66 -4.47
N GLU A 264 -0.84 -21.94 -4.22
CA GLU A 264 -2.15 -22.43 -3.80
C GLU A 264 -2.53 -21.89 -2.41
N MET A 265 -1.58 -21.83 -1.47
CA MET A 265 -1.77 -21.19 -0.18
C MET A 265 -2.21 -19.72 -0.31
N ARG A 266 -1.50 -18.95 -1.13
CA ARG A 266 -1.88 -17.55 -1.39
C ARG A 266 -3.24 -17.44 -2.05
N ALA A 267 -3.56 -18.32 -2.99
CA ALA A 267 -4.87 -18.35 -3.64
C ALA A 267 -6.01 -18.63 -2.65
N ILE A 268 -5.80 -19.52 -1.68
CA ILE A 268 -6.81 -19.88 -0.66
C ILE A 268 -7.11 -18.70 0.28
N PHE A 269 -6.09 -17.93 0.64
CA PHE A 269 -6.21 -16.82 1.60
C PHE A 269 -6.32 -15.44 0.97
N ALA A 270 -6.39 -15.34 -0.36
CA ALA A 270 -6.56 -14.03 -1.00
C ALA A 270 -7.97 -13.47 -0.67
N PRO A 271 -8.07 -12.19 -0.29
CA PRO A 271 -9.33 -11.59 0.18
C PRO A 271 -10.45 -11.63 -0.86
N GLU A 272 -10.10 -11.62 -2.15
CA GLU A 272 -11.05 -11.73 -3.27
C GLU A 272 -11.61 -13.15 -3.48
N ASN A 273 -11.03 -14.17 -2.84
CA ASN A 273 -11.44 -15.56 -3.04
C ASN A 273 -12.28 -16.05 -1.86
N LYS A 274 -13.60 -15.96 -1.99
CA LYS A 274 -14.53 -16.62 -1.05
C LYS A 274 -14.63 -18.11 -1.38
N ILE A 275 -13.62 -18.88 -0.95
CA ILE A 275 -13.62 -20.33 -1.13
C ILE A 275 -14.51 -20.96 -0.05
N THR A 276 -15.74 -21.30 -0.40
CA THR A 276 -16.62 -22.12 0.45
C THR A 276 -16.41 -23.59 0.14
N ALA A 277 -16.23 -24.41 1.17
CA ALA A 277 -16.04 -25.85 1.00
C ALA A 277 -17.31 -26.58 0.53
N ILE A 278 -18.45 -25.90 0.65
CA ILE A 278 -19.74 -26.27 0.09
C ILE A 278 -19.88 -25.51 -1.22
N SER A 279 -19.79 -26.18 -2.35
CA SER A 279 -20.06 -25.57 -3.65
C SER A 279 -20.70 -26.57 -4.60
N GLU A 280 -21.51 -26.02 -5.50
CA GLU A 280 -22.45 -26.66 -6.41
C GLU A 280 -21.86 -27.78 -7.30
N LYS A 281 -22.79 -28.59 -7.84
CA LYS A 281 -22.73 -30.05 -7.92
C LYS A 281 -21.54 -30.71 -8.64
N ASN A 282 -20.67 -30.05 -9.39
CA ASN A 282 -19.87 -30.76 -10.42
C ASN A 282 -18.36 -30.45 -10.58
N SER A 283 -17.72 -29.57 -9.80
CA SER A 283 -16.28 -29.29 -9.96
C SER A 283 -15.45 -29.62 -8.72
N SER A 284 -14.32 -30.31 -8.89
CA SER A 284 -13.42 -30.67 -7.78
C SER A 284 -12.83 -29.41 -7.12
N PHE A 285 -12.71 -29.40 -5.79
CA PHE A 285 -12.18 -28.26 -5.04
C PHE A 285 -10.75 -27.91 -5.49
N SER A 286 -9.95 -28.92 -5.82
CA SER A 286 -8.58 -28.78 -6.30
C SER A 286 -8.50 -28.07 -7.67
N GLU A 287 -9.45 -28.30 -8.58
CA GLU A 287 -9.54 -27.55 -9.84
C GLU A 287 -9.85 -26.08 -9.63
N LYS A 288 -10.73 -25.74 -8.68
CA LYS A 288 -11.04 -24.34 -8.36
C LYS A 288 -9.80 -23.61 -7.84
N VAL A 289 -9.09 -24.20 -6.88
CA VAL A 289 -7.87 -23.59 -6.35
C VAL A 289 -6.80 -23.46 -7.43
N LYS A 290 -6.65 -24.46 -8.33
CA LYS A 290 -5.73 -24.36 -9.47
C LYS A 290 -6.11 -23.22 -10.42
N LYS A 291 -7.38 -23.10 -10.81
CA LYS A 291 -7.86 -22.03 -11.69
C LYS A 291 -7.66 -20.64 -11.08
N ILE A 292 -7.85 -20.51 -9.78
CA ILE A 292 -7.59 -19.27 -9.04
C ILE A 292 -6.08 -18.98 -8.97
N SER A 293 -5.26 -20.00 -8.68
CA SER A 293 -3.81 -19.84 -8.57
C SER A 293 -3.14 -19.43 -9.88
N GLN A 294 -3.78 -19.63 -11.02
CA GLN A 294 -3.28 -19.19 -12.32
C GLN A 294 -3.48 -17.68 -12.55
N LYS A 295 -4.38 -17.02 -11.82
CA LYS A 295 -4.53 -15.57 -11.89
C LYS A 295 -3.28 -14.89 -11.27
N PRO A 296 -2.70 -13.87 -11.92
CA PRO A 296 -1.63 -13.09 -11.30
C PRO A 296 -2.15 -12.48 -9.99
N PRO A 297 -1.33 -12.44 -8.92
CA PRO A 297 -1.75 -11.83 -7.67
C PRO A 297 -2.15 -10.38 -7.95
N PRO A 298 -3.25 -9.89 -7.35
CA PRO A 298 -3.57 -8.49 -7.47
C PRO A 298 -2.38 -7.66 -6.96
N PRO A 299 -2.10 -6.50 -7.57
CA PRO A 299 -1.09 -5.60 -7.06
C PRO A 299 -1.41 -5.33 -5.57
N PRO A 300 -0.40 -5.27 -4.69
CA PRO A 300 -0.61 -5.12 -3.26
C PRO A 300 -1.59 -3.96 -3.01
N THR A 301 -2.78 -4.31 -2.51
CA THR A 301 -3.84 -3.35 -2.27
C THR A 301 -3.32 -2.36 -1.24
N LYS A 302 -3.22 -1.10 -1.68
CA LYS A 302 -2.72 0.10 -0.97
C LYS A 302 -2.40 -0.10 0.53
N ALA A 303 -1.10 0.01 0.80
CA ALA A 303 -0.44 0.51 2.01
C ALA A 303 -1.09 0.16 3.37
N PHE A 304 -0.38 -0.67 4.12
CA PHE A 304 -0.30 -0.60 5.58
C PHE A 304 -0.46 0.86 6.05
N ILE A 305 -1.54 1.13 6.79
CA ILE A 305 -1.76 2.43 7.40
C ILE A 305 -0.63 2.64 8.42
N PRO A 306 0.18 3.69 8.27
CA PRO A 306 1.34 3.90 9.13
C PRO A 306 0.91 4.16 10.58
N PRO A 307 1.82 3.95 11.55
CA PRO A 307 1.62 4.16 13.00
C PRO A 307 1.02 5.52 13.42
N GLN A 308 0.92 6.47 12.49
CA GLN A 308 0.41 7.83 12.68
C GLN A 308 -1.08 7.89 13.04
N GLN A 309 -1.91 6.93 12.61
CA GLN A 309 -3.33 6.92 13.01
C GLN A 309 -3.52 6.45 14.46
N MET A 310 -2.75 5.45 14.93
CA MET A 310 -2.72 5.08 16.36
C MET A 310 -2.14 6.20 17.24
N ALA A 311 -1.13 6.92 16.76
CA ALA A 311 -0.57 8.06 17.48
C ALA A 311 -1.59 9.18 17.69
N ALA A 312 -2.48 9.42 16.71
CA ALA A 312 -3.55 10.42 16.83
C ALA A 312 -4.61 10.01 17.87
N GLU A 313 -4.95 8.72 17.94
CA GLU A 313 -5.94 8.20 18.90
C GLU A 313 -5.39 8.21 20.35
N VAL A 314 -4.10 7.94 20.53
CA VAL A 314 -3.42 8.05 21.83
C VAL A 314 -3.33 9.49 22.30
N GLU A 315 -3.07 10.44 21.40
CA GLU A 315 -3.05 11.87 21.75
C GLU A 315 -4.42 12.41 22.17
N ASP A 316 -5.50 11.95 21.54
CA ASP A 316 -6.86 12.35 21.89
C ASP A 316 -7.24 11.86 23.30
N GLN A 317 -6.81 10.65 23.68
CA GLN A 317 -6.99 10.11 25.03
C GLN A 317 -6.19 10.88 26.10
N VAL A 318 -4.95 11.26 25.80
CA VAL A 318 -4.11 12.06 26.71
C VAL A 318 -4.73 13.43 26.96
N GLN A 319 -5.29 14.07 25.93
CA GLN A 319 -5.96 15.37 26.08
C GLN A 319 -7.23 15.28 26.93
N LYS A 320 -7.99 14.18 26.80
CA LYS A 320 -9.18 13.95 27.61
C LYS A 320 -8.84 13.82 29.10
N ILE A 321 -7.81 13.06 29.44
CA ILE A 321 -7.31 12.90 30.82
C ILE A 321 -6.82 14.23 31.41
N GLN A 322 -6.11 15.04 30.62
CA GLN A 322 -5.66 16.36 31.07
C GLN A 322 -6.82 17.31 31.41
N LYS A 323 -7.90 17.27 30.64
CA LYS A 323 -9.10 18.06 30.92
C LYS A 323 -9.80 17.62 32.20
N GLU A 324 -9.93 16.31 32.41
CA GLU A 324 -10.52 15.77 33.64
C GLU A 324 -9.71 16.17 34.89
N LEU A 325 -8.37 16.14 34.80
CA LEU A 325 -7.50 16.54 35.90
C LEU A 325 -7.64 18.03 36.24
N GLN A 326 -7.73 18.90 35.23
CA GLN A 326 -7.94 20.34 35.43
C GLN A 326 -9.29 20.65 36.08
N GLN A 327 -10.34 19.92 35.70
CA GLN A 327 -11.65 20.08 36.33
C GLN A 327 -11.65 19.65 37.80
N GLN A 328 -10.91 18.60 38.16
CA GLN A 328 -10.75 18.17 39.56
C GLN A 328 -10.02 19.22 40.41
N ILE A 329 -8.97 19.85 39.87
CA ILE A 329 -8.23 20.92 40.56
C ILE A 329 -9.14 22.12 40.82
N GLN A 330 -9.93 22.54 39.83
CA GLN A 330 -10.87 23.66 40.01
C GLN A 330 -11.98 23.35 41.02
N GLN A 331 -12.44 22.11 41.10
CA GLN A 331 -13.42 21.68 42.11
C GLN A 331 -12.81 21.66 43.53
N GLN A 332 -11.53 21.33 43.67
CA GLN A 332 -10.83 21.40 44.97
C GLN A 332 -10.65 22.86 45.42
N GLU A 333 -10.24 23.75 44.52
CA GLU A 333 -10.08 25.18 44.82
C GLU A 333 -11.41 25.85 45.22
N GLN A 334 -12.53 25.44 44.61
CA GLN A 334 -13.85 25.95 44.99
C GLN A 334 -14.32 25.43 46.36
N ASN A 335 -14.00 24.19 46.72
CA ASN A 335 -14.37 23.60 48.01
C ASN A 335 -13.51 24.12 49.18
N GLU A 336 -12.28 24.58 48.95
CA GLU A 336 -11.44 25.20 49.99
C GLU A 336 -11.82 26.65 50.32
N SER A 337 -12.69 27.28 49.52
CA SER A 337 -13.13 28.67 49.73
C SER A 337 -14.27 28.85 50.76
N ILE A 338 -14.55 27.83 51.57
CA ILE A 338 -15.55 27.91 52.65
C ILE A 338 -14.97 28.70 53.83
N SER A 339 -15.14 30.02 53.73
CA SER A 339 -15.53 30.97 54.77
C SER A 339 -15.01 30.67 56.19
N PHE A 340 -13.89 31.29 56.57
CA PHE A 340 -13.60 31.55 57.97
C PHE A 340 -14.55 32.64 58.50
N PRO A 341 -15.36 32.36 59.55
CA PRO A 341 -16.23 33.36 60.16
C PRO A 341 -15.38 34.44 60.85
N LYS A 342 -15.81 35.69 60.70
CA LYS A 342 -15.16 36.87 61.30
C LYS A 342 -15.24 36.89 62.82
#